data_AF-A0A355KVN8-F1
#
_entry.id   AF-A0A355KVN8-F1
#
_cell.length_a   1.000
_cell.length_b   1.000
_cell.length_c   1.000
_cell.angle_alpha   90.00
_cell.angle_beta   90.00
_cell.angle_gamma   90.00
#
_symmetry.space_group_name_H-M   'P 1'
#
loop_
_entity.id
_entity.type
_entity.pdbx_description
1 polymer ?
#
loop_
_entity_poly.entity_id
_entity_poly.type
_entity_poly.pdbx_seq_one_letter_code
_entity_poly.pdbx_strand_id
1 'polypeptide(L)'
;MRKLKEGKKVARTGWNGKGMYIWLLPPAMVKREWCRDERLLECFGEGENELNCLGSIRMFTHDSTGRTAVLTGWLASQSDILSDDWYEVI
;
A
#
# COMPACT_ATOMS: atom_id res chain seq x y z
N MET A 1 2.61 -7.32 11.98
CA MET A 1 2.74 -5.83 12.05
C MET A 1 4.14 -5.27 12.26
N ARG A 2 4.97 -5.77 13.21
CA ARG A 2 6.35 -5.26 13.41
C ARG A 2 7.19 -5.27 12.10
N LYS A 3 7.16 -6.40 11.40
CA LYS A 3 7.83 -6.58 10.10
C LYS A 3 7.41 -5.57 9.02
N LEU A 4 6.13 -5.20 8.99
CA LEU A 4 5.61 -4.19 8.08
C LEU A 4 6.26 -2.81 8.33
N LYS A 5 6.44 -2.44 9.61
CA LYS A 5 7.15 -1.20 10.01
C LYS A 5 8.64 -1.24 9.69
N GLU A 6 9.24 -2.44 9.62
CA GLU A 6 10.62 -2.67 9.17
C GLU A 6 10.75 -2.65 7.62
N GLY A 7 9.68 -2.27 6.90
CA GLY A 7 9.66 -2.20 5.43
C GLY A 7 9.54 -3.56 4.75
N LYS A 8 9.22 -4.63 5.49
CA LYS A 8 9.04 -5.97 4.92
C LYS A 8 7.67 -6.14 4.28
N LYS A 9 7.61 -7.00 3.26
CA LYS A 9 6.37 -7.54 2.72
C LYS A 9 5.80 -8.55 3.71
N VAL A 10 4.52 -8.44 4.04
CA VAL A 10 3.85 -9.40 4.92
C VAL A 10 2.55 -9.89 4.30
N ALA A 11 2.18 -11.13 4.59
CA ALA A 11 0.97 -11.75 4.10
C ALA A 11 0.30 -12.56 5.22
N ARG A 12 -0.96 -12.96 4.99
CA ARG A 12 -1.67 -13.91 5.84
C ARG A 12 -1.76 -15.25 5.15
N THR A 13 -1.59 -16.35 5.89
CA THR A 13 -1.74 -17.70 5.34
C THR A 13 -3.18 -18.01 4.89
N GLY A 14 -4.17 -17.37 5.52
CA GLY A 14 -5.59 -17.52 5.23
C GLY A 14 -6.11 -16.60 4.11
N TRP A 15 -5.26 -15.83 3.43
CA TRP A 15 -5.70 -15.06 2.26
C TRP A 15 -5.94 -15.98 1.05
N ASN A 16 -7.04 -15.71 0.32
CA ASN A 16 -7.51 -16.51 -0.81
C ASN A 16 -6.70 -16.37 -2.11
N GLY A 17 -5.43 -15.96 -2.06
CA GLY A 17 -4.64 -15.77 -3.28
C GLY A 17 -3.17 -16.14 -3.13
N LYS A 18 -2.66 -16.82 -4.16
CA LYS A 18 -1.23 -17.12 -4.30
C LYS A 18 -0.49 -15.81 -4.57
N GLY A 19 0.41 -15.43 -3.67
CA GLY A 19 1.30 -14.28 -3.88
C GLY A 19 0.76 -12.91 -3.45
N MET A 20 -0.37 -12.86 -2.73
CA MET A 20 -0.86 -11.60 -2.14
C MET A 20 0.02 -11.18 -0.96
N TYR A 21 0.36 -9.89 -0.88
CA TYR A 21 1.12 -9.32 0.24
C TYR A 21 0.80 -7.83 0.41
N ILE A 22 1.03 -7.32 1.62
CA ILE A 22 1.01 -5.89 1.93
C ILE A 22 2.41 -5.38 2.23
N TRP A 23 2.62 -4.09 1.99
CA TRP A 23 3.81 -3.36 2.42
C TRP A 23 3.44 -1.95 2.87
N LEU A 24 4.31 -1.34 3.69
CA LEU A 24 4.17 0.05 4.09
C LEU A 24 4.86 0.92 3.03
N LEU A 25 4.08 1.76 2.35
CA LEU A 25 4.63 2.90 1.63
C LEU A 25 4.98 3.98 2.67
N PRO A 26 6.26 4.37 2.81
CA PRO A 26 6.63 5.45 3.71
C PRO A 26 6.08 6.80 3.22
N PRO A 27 5.90 7.79 4.12
CA PRO A 27 5.64 9.16 3.69
C PRO A 27 6.80 9.69 2.85
N ALA A 28 6.50 10.57 1.90
CA ALA A 28 7.51 11.14 1.01
C ALA A 28 7.07 12.51 0.47
N MET A 29 8.05 13.36 0.18
CA MET A 29 7.86 14.53 -0.68
C MET A 29 7.72 14.04 -2.12
N VAL A 30 6.53 14.20 -2.69
CA VAL A 30 6.23 13.81 -4.07
C VAL A 30 6.40 15.02 -4.96
N LYS A 31 7.28 14.91 -5.96
CA LYS A 31 7.46 15.97 -6.95
C LYS A 31 6.28 16.02 -7.92
N ARG A 32 5.82 17.23 -8.23
CA ARG A 32 4.74 17.50 -9.18
C ARG A 32 4.99 16.83 -10.53
N GLU A 33 6.23 16.85 -11.00
CA GLU A 33 6.65 16.24 -12.27
C GLU A 33 6.52 14.70 -12.32
N TRP A 34 6.42 14.02 -11.18
CA TRP A 34 6.21 12.58 -11.10
C TRP A 34 4.73 12.19 -11.10
N CYS A 35 3.84 13.15 -10.86
CA CYS A 35 2.41 12.93 -10.71
C CYS A 35 1.72 12.81 -12.07
N ARG A 36 0.93 11.74 -12.24
CA ARG A 36 0.00 11.55 -13.37
C ARG A 36 -1.48 11.56 -12.93
N ASP A 37 -1.72 11.70 -11.64
CA ASP A 37 -3.05 11.80 -11.05
C ASP A 37 -3.48 13.27 -11.06
N GLU A 38 -4.48 13.59 -11.88
CA GLU A 38 -5.02 14.94 -12.02
C GLU A 38 -5.53 15.50 -10.69
N ARG A 39 -6.14 14.66 -9.83
CA ARG A 39 -6.64 15.08 -8.52
C ARG A 39 -5.50 15.35 -7.55
N LEU A 40 -4.42 14.57 -7.62
CA LEU A 40 -3.23 14.85 -6.83
C LEU A 40 -2.55 16.16 -7.27
N LEU A 41 -2.54 16.45 -8.58
CA LEU A 41 -1.99 17.71 -9.12
C LEU A 41 -2.74 18.94 -8.61
N GLU A 42 -4.06 18.84 -8.41
CA GLU A 42 -4.92 19.88 -7.82
C GLU A 42 -4.58 20.16 -6.34
N CYS A 43 -3.98 19.21 -5.62
CA CYS A 43 -3.63 19.38 -4.20
C CYS A 43 -2.34 20.19 -3.96
N PHE A 44 -1.54 20.44 -4.98
CA PHE A 44 -0.33 21.26 -4.86
C PHE A 44 -0.71 22.73 -4.66
N GLY A 45 -0.05 23.41 -3.72
CA GLY A 45 -0.19 24.85 -3.56
C GLY A 45 0.22 25.63 -4.81
N GLU A 46 -0.22 26.88 -4.90
CA GLU A 46 0.22 27.79 -5.96
C GLU A 46 1.73 28.00 -5.89
N GLY A 47 2.43 27.76 -7.01
CA GLY A 47 3.90 27.83 -7.07
C GLY A 47 4.66 26.64 -6.48
N GLU A 48 3.99 25.68 -5.83
CA GLU A 48 4.65 24.53 -5.21
C GLU A 48 5.00 23.43 -6.22
N ASN A 49 6.19 22.85 -6.08
CA ASN A 49 6.67 21.74 -6.92
C ASN A 49 6.76 20.40 -6.19
N GLU A 50 6.54 20.39 -4.87
CA GLU A 50 6.55 19.18 -4.06
C GLU A 50 5.34 19.19 -3.12
N LEU A 51 4.80 18.00 -2.84
CA LEU A 51 3.70 17.80 -1.92
C LEU A 51 4.07 16.71 -0.92
N ASN A 52 3.90 16.98 0.38
CA ASN A 52 4.13 15.98 1.41
C ASN A 52 2.98 14.97 1.42
N CYS A 53 3.24 13.75 0.94
CA CYS A 53 2.28 12.66 0.93
C CYS A 53 2.51 11.74 2.14
N LEU A 54 1.45 11.46 2.88
CA LEU A 54 1.51 10.58 4.05
C LEU A 54 1.71 9.12 3.65
N GLY A 55 2.27 8.35 4.58
CA GLY A 55 2.45 6.91 4.39
C GLY A 55 1.12 6.17 4.31
N SER A 56 1.09 5.07 3.57
CA SER A 56 -0.09 4.21 3.43
C SER A 56 0.29 2.75 3.35
N ILE A 57 -0.59 1.86 3.81
CA ILE A 57 -0.42 0.43 3.55
C ILE A 57 -0.94 0.16 2.13
N ARG A 58 -0.16 -0.54 1.34
CA ARG A 58 -0.55 -0.99 0.01
C ARG A 58 -0.66 -2.49 -0.02
N MET A 59 -1.51 -3.00 -0.91
CA MET A 59 -1.69 -4.43 -1.13
C MET A 59 -1.42 -4.76 -2.59
N PHE A 60 -0.61 -5.79 -2.81
CA PHE A 60 -0.52 -6.47 -4.09
C PHE A 60 -1.52 -7.63 -4.06
N THR A 61 -2.41 -7.67 -5.04
CA THR A 61 -3.54 -8.60 -5.06
C THR A 61 -3.75 -9.21 -6.44
N HIS A 62 -4.49 -10.32 -6.46
CA HIS A 62 -4.98 -10.97 -7.66
C HIS A 62 -6.50 -11.08 -7.59
N ASP A 63 -7.21 -10.83 -8.69
CA ASP A 63 -8.63 -11.17 -8.77
C ASP A 63 -8.83 -12.65 -9.15
N SER A 64 -10.10 -13.08 -9.21
CA SER A 64 -10.47 -14.46 -9.57
C SER A 64 -10.06 -14.88 -10.98
N THR A 65 -9.69 -13.94 -11.84
CA THR A 65 -9.19 -14.18 -13.21
C THR A 65 -7.66 -14.27 -13.27
N GLY A 66 -6.97 -14.03 -12.15
CA GLY A 66 -5.52 -14.02 -12.06
C GLY A 66 -4.90 -12.65 -12.40
N ARG A 67 -5.70 -11.63 -12.69
CA ARG A 67 -5.20 -10.27 -12.95
C ARG A 67 -4.57 -9.71 -11.69
N THR A 68 -3.34 -9.22 -11.82
CA THR A 68 -2.62 -8.51 -10.75
C THR A 68 -3.10 -7.07 -10.62
N ALA A 69 -3.23 -6.58 -9.39
CA ALA A 69 -3.52 -5.19 -9.09
C ALA A 69 -2.79 -4.73 -7.82
N VAL A 70 -2.67 -3.40 -7.66
CA VAL A 70 -2.23 -2.77 -6.43
C VAL A 70 -3.35 -1.94 -5.86
N LEU A 71 -3.77 -2.24 -4.63
CA LEU A 71 -4.66 -1.39 -3.84
C LEU A 71 -3.82 -0.43 -3.00
N THR A 72 -3.97 0.87 -3.23
CA THR A 72 -3.36 1.92 -2.39
C THR A 72 -4.33 2.31 -1.28
N GLY A 73 -3.84 2.39 -0.04
CA GLY A 73 -4.70 2.64 1.12
C GLY A 73 -5.48 1.40 1.54
N TRP A 74 -4.82 0.23 1.58
CA TRP A 74 -5.43 -1.01 2.06
C TRP A 74 -5.96 -0.82 3.48
N LEU A 75 -7.26 -1.06 3.65
CA LEU A 75 -7.96 -0.99 4.92
C LEU A 75 -8.06 -2.39 5.51
N ALA A 76 -7.48 -2.58 6.69
CA ALA A 76 -7.54 -3.86 7.39
C ALA A 76 -8.97 -4.14 7.87
N SER A 77 -9.49 -5.33 7.57
CA SER A 77 -10.74 -5.79 8.18
C SER A 77 -10.55 -6.12 9.66
N GLN A 78 -11.64 -6.26 10.42
CA GLN A 78 -11.56 -6.76 11.79
C GLN A 78 -10.89 -8.14 11.86
N SER A 79 -11.19 -9.01 10.89
CA SER A 79 -10.55 -10.32 10.78
C SER A 79 -9.05 -10.19 10.57
N ASP A 80 -8.58 -9.27 9.73
CA ASP A 80 -7.14 -9.05 9.52
C ASP A 80 -6.43 -8.57 10.79
N ILE A 81 -7.06 -7.65 11.54
CA ILE A 81 -6.51 -7.09 12.78
C ILE A 81 -6.43 -8.15 13.88
N LEU A 82 -7.42 -9.04 13.97
CA LEU A 82 -7.52 -10.08 15.00
C LEU A 82 -6.77 -11.38 14.65
N SER A 83 -6.08 -11.43 13.51
CA SER A 83 -5.42 -12.65 13.05
C SER A 83 -3.99 -12.77 13.52
N ASP A 84 -3.57 -14.01 13.80
CA ASP A 84 -2.21 -14.38 14.20
C ASP A 84 -1.39 -15.02 13.08
N ASP A 85 -2.00 -15.24 11.91
CA ASP A 85 -1.44 -16.02 10.80
C ASP A 85 -0.60 -15.19 9.81
N TRP A 86 -0.02 -14.09 10.31
CA TRP A 86 0.82 -13.18 9.54
C TRP A 86 2.26 -13.70 9.41
N TYR A 87 2.82 -13.66 8.20
CA TYR A 87 4.21 -14.04 7.93
C TYR A 87 4.92 -13.04 7.00
N GLU A 88 6.25 -13.03 7.04
CA GLU A 88 7.10 -12.25 6.13
C GLU A 88 7.23 -12.97 4.78
N VAL A 89 7.01 -12.26 3.68
CA VAL A 89 7.23 -12.77 2.32
C VAL A 89 8.67 -12.47 1.91
N ILE A 90 9.46 -13.52 1.75
CA ILE A 90 10.88 -13.47 1.34
C ILE A 90 10.98 -13.24 -0.16
#